data_AF-A0A8K0MC76-F1
#
_entry.id   AF-A0A8K0MC76-F1
#
_cell.length_a   1.000
_cell.length_b   1.000
_cell.length_c   1.000
_cell.angle_alpha   90.00
_cell.angle_beta   90.00
_cell.angle_gamma   90.00
#
_symmetry.space_group_name_H-M   'P 1'
#
loop_
_entity.id
_entity.type
_entity.pdbx_description
1 polymer ?
#
loop_
_entity_poly.entity_id
_entity_poly.type
_entity_poly.pdbx_seq_one_letter_code
_entity_poly.pdbx_strand_id
1 'polypeptide(L)'
;NQFSSSRVILTDLDSSGTADLVYLGENGVDLYRNQSGNSFSPKLHVPIPFAVNGSALDIVDLLGNRTQCLVSSSRLPGDSSQPLVYVDIFRNKKPHPLTGVKNNVGAETRLHYAQSTKFYFQDRQNSRRWLIPLPFPVYCVERRETIDRVSGNVFCDSYRYSHGFYDGVEREFRGFARVERTDISDFSKLKGVSQTNSNPAWKVPPARTVTWFHTDTFIENP
;
A
#
# COMPACT_ATOMS: atom_id res chain seq x y z
N ASN A 1 -17.96 7.92 -33.25
CA ASN A 1 -17.03 6.77 -33.22
C ASN A 1 -15.67 7.17 -33.73
N GLN A 2 -14.72 7.42 -32.83
CA GLN A 2 -13.31 7.42 -33.21
C GLN A 2 -12.50 6.83 -32.07
N PHE A 3 -11.99 5.62 -32.30
CA PHE A 3 -10.94 5.02 -31.49
C PHE A 3 -9.65 5.83 -31.70
N SER A 4 -8.90 6.08 -30.64
CA SER A 4 -7.55 6.66 -30.70
C SER A 4 -6.58 5.82 -29.89
N SER A 5 -5.50 5.36 -30.52
CA SER A 5 -4.46 4.59 -29.85
C SER A 5 -3.74 5.39 -28.76
N SER A 6 -3.65 6.71 -28.89
CA SER A 6 -3.07 7.60 -27.88
C SER A 6 -3.86 7.65 -26.57
N ARG A 7 -5.09 7.13 -26.55
CA ARG A 7 -5.96 7.04 -25.38
C ARG A 7 -5.91 5.67 -24.70
N VAL A 8 -5.07 4.75 -25.19
CA VAL A 8 -4.88 3.42 -24.62
C VAL A 8 -3.70 3.44 -23.66
N ILE A 9 -3.94 3.01 -22.41
CA ILE A 9 -2.91 2.77 -21.40
C ILE A 9 -2.95 1.29 -21.03
N LEU A 10 -1.77 0.67 -20.95
CA LEU A 10 -1.60 -0.68 -20.45
C LEU A 10 -0.86 -0.61 -19.12
N THR A 11 -1.53 -1.03 -18.05
CA THR A 11 -0.96 -1.03 -16.70
C THR A 11 -1.64 -2.07 -15.83
N ASP A 12 -0.89 -2.69 -14.93
CA ASP A 12 -1.46 -3.52 -13.87
C ASP A 12 -2.15 -2.61 -12.85
N LEU A 13 -3.49 -2.58 -12.86
CA LEU A 13 -4.28 -1.76 -11.95
C LEU A 13 -4.54 -2.51 -10.64
N ASP A 14 -4.93 -3.77 -10.75
CA ASP A 14 -5.36 -4.59 -9.63
C ASP A 14 -4.23 -5.44 -9.02
N SER A 15 -2.96 -5.14 -9.31
CA SER A 15 -1.83 -5.89 -8.77
C SER A 15 -1.91 -7.40 -9.02
N SER A 16 -2.59 -7.82 -10.09
CA SER A 16 -2.68 -9.24 -10.48
C SER A 16 -1.40 -9.73 -11.16
N GLY A 17 -0.52 -8.81 -11.57
CA GLY A 17 0.68 -9.10 -12.35
C GLY A 17 0.45 -9.05 -13.86
N THR A 18 -0.78 -8.81 -14.33
CA THR A 18 -1.07 -8.63 -15.75
C THR A 18 -1.47 -7.20 -16.07
N ALA A 19 -1.05 -6.69 -17.22
CA ALA A 19 -1.44 -5.36 -17.65
C ALA A 19 -2.92 -5.34 -18.07
N ASP A 20 -3.72 -4.54 -17.36
CA ASP A 20 -5.09 -4.21 -17.72
C ASP A 20 -5.10 -3.20 -18.87
N LEU A 21 -6.19 -3.19 -19.64
CA LEU A 21 -6.42 -2.18 -20.67
C LEU A 21 -7.27 -1.06 -20.09
N VAL A 22 -6.75 0.16 -20.25
CA VAL A 22 -7.44 1.38 -19.86
C VAL A 22 -7.62 2.26 -21.09
N TYR A 23 -8.85 2.66 -21.35
CA TYR A 23 -9.19 3.58 -22.43
C TYR A 23 -9.69 4.91 -21.88
N LEU A 24 -8.98 5.98 -22.20
CA LEU A 24 -9.28 7.33 -21.74
C LEU A 24 -10.37 7.94 -22.63
N GLY A 25 -11.60 8.03 -22.11
CA GLY A 25 -12.73 8.67 -22.77
C GLY A 25 -12.89 10.15 -22.41
N GLU A 26 -13.82 10.83 -23.07
CA GLU A 26 -14.13 12.24 -22.81
C GLU A 26 -14.93 12.45 -21.51
N ASN A 27 -15.75 11.46 -21.14
CA ASN A 27 -16.64 11.52 -19.97
C ASN A 27 -16.21 10.58 -18.84
N GLY A 28 -15.03 9.96 -18.94
CA GLY A 28 -14.59 8.95 -17.99
C GLY A 28 -13.55 8.01 -18.57
N VAL A 29 -13.25 6.96 -17.81
CA VAL A 29 -12.26 5.96 -18.17
C VAL A 29 -12.95 4.60 -18.29
N ASP A 30 -12.70 3.91 -19.39
CA ASP A 30 -13.18 2.55 -19.60
C ASP A 30 -12.06 1.56 -19.20
N LEU A 31 -12.35 0.71 -18.22
CA LEU A 31 -11.42 -0.29 -17.69
C LEU A 31 -11.79 -1.68 -18.20
N TYR A 32 -10.76 -2.42 -18.59
CA TYR A 32 -10.85 -3.79 -19.10
C TYR A 32 -9.82 -4.63 -18.35
N ARG A 33 -10.28 -5.38 -17.34
CA ARG A 33 -9.38 -6.15 -16.49
C ARG A 33 -8.82 -7.33 -17.24
N ASN A 34 -7.53 -7.55 -17.14
CA ASN A 34 -6.86 -8.68 -17.73
C ASN A 34 -7.15 -9.94 -16.91
N GLN A 35 -7.71 -10.95 -17.57
CA GLN A 35 -8.11 -12.21 -16.96
C GLN A 35 -6.99 -13.24 -17.07
N SER A 36 -5.88 -12.98 -16.35
CA SER A 36 -4.70 -13.86 -16.31
C SER A 36 -4.09 -14.14 -17.70
N GLY A 37 -4.13 -13.15 -18.59
CA GLY A 37 -3.60 -13.22 -19.95
C GLY A 37 -4.52 -13.88 -20.99
N ASN A 38 -5.69 -14.38 -20.58
CA ASN A 38 -6.58 -15.13 -21.48
C ASN A 38 -7.54 -14.22 -22.27
N SER A 39 -8.00 -13.15 -21.64
CA SER A 39 -8.99 -12.23 -22.20
C SER A 39 -9.05 -10.95 -21.37
N PHE A 40 -9.77 -9.96 -21.89
CA PHE A 40 -10.19 -8.80 -21.12
C PHE A 40 -11.61 -8.99 -20.60
N SER A 41 -11.88 -8.50 -19.39
CA SER A 41 -13.24 -8.45 -18.84
C SER A 41 -14.16 -7.58 -19.68
N PRO A 42 -15.48 -7.70 -19.52
CA PRO A 42 -16.39 -6.66 -19.96
C PRO A 42 -15.98 -5.29 -19.42
N LYS A 43 -16.32 -4.26 -20.20
CA LYS A 43 -16.00 -2.86 -19.91
C LYS A 43 -16.59 -2.42 -18.58
N LEU A 44 -15.76 -1.87 -17.70
CA LEU A 44 -16.18 -1.15 -16.51
C LEU A 44 -15.92 0.35 -16.72
N HIS A 45 -17.00 1.14 -16.83
CA HIS A 45 -16.88 2.59 -16.97
C HIS A 45 -16.73 3.25 -15.60
N VAL A 46 -15.67 4.05 -15.43
CA VAL A 46 -15.42 4.86 -14.25
C VAL A 46 -15.61 6.33 -14.62
N PRO A 47 -16.64 7.00 -14.11
CA PRO A 47 -16.80 8.43 -14.33
C PRO A 47 -15.70 9.18 -13.58
N ILE A 48 -15.15 10.19 -14.23
CA ILE A 48 -14.15 11.08 -13.62
C ILE A 48 -14.83 12.37 -13.17
N PRO A 49 -14.53 12.87 -11.97
CA PRO A 49 -15.21 14.04 -11.42
C PRO A 49 -14.70 15.37 -12.00
N PHE A 50 -13.88 15.35 -13.04
CA PHE A 50 -13.23 16.53 -13.62
C PHE A 50 -13.23 16.49 -15.15
N ALA A 51 -13.23 17.67 -15.78
CA ALA A 51 -13.19 17.79 -17.24
C ALA A 51 -11.81 17.44 -17.81
N VAL A 52 -11.81 16.75 -18.96
CA VAL A 52 -10.60 16.30 -19.68
C VAL A 52 -10.22 17.25 -20.82
N ASN A 53 -11.02 18.28 -21.08
CA ASN A 53 -10.84 19.13 -22.25
C ASN A 53 -9.51 19.89 -22.20
N GLY A 54 -8.55 19.47 -23.03
CA GLY A 54 -7.20 20.05 -23.06
C GLY A 54 -6.28 19.58 -21.92
N SER A 55 -6.72 18.63 -21.09
CA SER A 55 -5.98 18.10 -19.96
C SER A 55 -5.17 16.86 -20.37
N ALA A 56 -3.93 16.74 -19.91
CA ALA A 56 -3.18 15.51 -20.03
C ALA A 56 -3.67 14.52 -18.96
N LEU A 57 -4.13 13.35 -19.40
CA LEU A 57 -4.50 12.23 -18.54
C LEU A 57 -3.38 11.21 -18.49
N ASP A 58 -3.06 10.73 -17.30
CA ASP A 58 -2.05 9.70 -17.08
C ASP A 58 -2.47 8.77 -15.94
N ILE A 59 -1.85 7.59 -15.88
CA ILE A 59 -2.07 6.62 -14.81
C ILE A 59 -0.74 6.30 -14.16
N VAL A 60 -0.57 6.75 -12.91
CA VAL A 60 0.69 6.69 -12.17
C VAL A 60 0.46 6.35 -10.70
N ASP A 61 1.44 5.70 -10.07
CA ASP A 61 1.48 5.48 -8.61
C ASP A 61 1.85 6.79 -7.89
N LEU A 62 0.94 7.77 -7.94
CA LEU A 62 1.15 9.11 -7.39
C LEU A 62 1.36 9.08 -5.87
N LEU A 63 0.76 8.11 -5.18
CA LEU A 63 0.78 8.00 -3.72
C LEU A 63 1.93 7.11 -3.21
N GLY A 64 2.73 6.53 -4.11
CA GLY A 64 3.83 5.62 -3.75
C GLY A 64 3.35 4.40 -2.97
N ASN A 65 2.14 3.94 -3.27
CA ASN A 65 1.47 2.84 -2.58
C ASN A 65 1.26 1.59 -3.46
N ARG A 66 1.92 1.55 -4.62
CA ARG A 66 1.80 0.50 -5.65
C ARG A 66 0.36 0.27 -6.11
N THR A 67 -0.47 1.30 -6.03
CA THR A 67 -1.79 1.32 -6.64
C THR A 67 -1.88 2.52 -7.57
N GLN A 68 -2.40 2.28 -8.76
CA GLN A 68 -2.43 3.30 -9.80
C GLN A 68 -3.50 4.36 -9.50
N CYS A 69 -3.10 5.63 -9.61
CA CYS A 69 -3.99 6.76 -9.59
C CYS A 69 -4.23 7.24 -11.02
N LEU A 70 -5.49 7.53 -11.35
CA LEU A 70 -5.79 8.31 -12.55
C LEU A 70 -5.50 9.77 -12.24
N VAL A 71 -4.61 10.40 -13.00
CA VAL A 71 -4.18 11.78 -12.81
C VAL A 71 -4.57 12.60 -14.03
N SER A 72 -5.11 13.79 -13.79
CA SER A 72 -5.39 14.79 -14.82
C SER A 72 -4.64 16.07 -14.48
N SER A 73 -4.01 16.66 -15.49
CA SER A 73 -3.40 17.97 -15.39
C SER A 73 -3.94 18.91 -16.46
N SER A 74 -4.36 20.10 -16.06
CA SER A 74 -4.89 21.14 -16.95
C SER A 74 -3.97 22.36 -16.93
N ARG A 75 -3.77 22.96 -18.10
CA ARG A 75 -3.07 24.24 -18.27
C ARG A 75 -4.03 25.40 -18.56
N LEU A 76 -5.34 25.15 -18.50
CA LEU A 76 -6.33 26.18 -18.78
C LEU A 76 -6.39 27.21 -17.64
N PRO A 77 -6.54 28.51 -17.94
CA PRO A 77 -6.64 29.55 -16.90
C PRO A 77 -7.75 29.29 -15.88
N GLY A 78 -8.86 28.68 -16.32
CA GLY A 78 -10.00 28.32 -15.46
C GLY A 78 -9.69 27.28 -14.40
N ASP A 79 -8.68 26.44 -14.60
CA ASP A 79 -8.27 25.38 -13.68
C ASP A 79 -7.04 25.76 -12.83
N SER A 80 -6.60 27.02 -12.90
CA SER A 80 -5.37 27.50 -12.24
C SER A 80 -5.35 27.30 -10.72
N SER A 81 -6.50 27.20 -10.06
CA SER A 81 -6.62 26.92 -8.62
C SER A 81 -6.44 25.44 -8.29
N GLN A 82 -6.70 24.52 -9.22
CA GLN A 82 -6.56 23.08 -9.09
C GLN A 82 -6.05 22.46 -10.41
N PRO A 83 -4.81 22.80 -10.82
CA PRO A 83 -4.29 22.39 -12.13
C PRO A 83 -3.97 20.90 -12.20
N LEU A 84 -3.96 20.20 -11.06
CA LEU A 84 -3.73 18.76 -10.96
C LEU A 84 -4.77 18.13 -10.03
N VAL A 85 -5.46 17.12 -10.55
CA VAL A 85 -6.48 16.35 -9.84
C VAL A 85 -6.24 14.86 -10.07
N TYR A 86 -6.60 14.04 -9.09
CA TYR A 86 -6.42 12.59 -9.20
C TYR A 86 -7.55 11.80 -8.55
N VAL A 87 -7.72 10.56 -9.00
CA VAL A 87 -8.58 9.56 -8.39
C VAL A 87 -7.74 8.34 -8.04
N ASP A 88 -7.70 7.99 -6.75
CA ASP A 88 -7.18 6.69 -6.29
C ASP A 88 -8.26 5.62 -6.52
N ILE A 89 -8.06 4.82 -7.58
CA ILE A 89 -9.02 3.79 -8.03
C ILE A 89 -9.19 2.70 -6.95
N PHE A 90 -8.13 2.39 -6.20
CA PHE A 90 -8.10 1.27 -5.26
C PHE A 90 -8.17 1.69 -3.79
N ARG A 91 -8.31 3.00 -3.53
CA ARG A 91 -8.44 3.57 -2.17
C ARG A 91 -7.35 3.06 -1.24
N ASN A 92 -6.11 3.03 -1.73
CA ASN A 92 -4.92 2.62 -0.98
C ASN A 92 -4.99 1.20 -0.40
N LYS A 93 -5.74 0.29 -1.05
CA LYS A 93 -5.77 -1.13 -0.69
C LYS A 93 -5.22 -1.96 -1.83
N LYS A 94 -3.99 -2.46 -1.64
CA LYS A 94 -3.43 -3.47 -2.55
C LYS A 94 -4.28 -4.74 -2.46
N PRO A 95 -4.91 -5.18 -3.55
CA PRO A 95 -5.68 -6.43 -3.58
C PRO A 95 -4.72 -7.65 -3.63
N HIS A 96 -5.28 -8.82 -3.31
CA HIS A 96 -4.60 -10.13 -3.29
C HIS A 96 -3.62 -10.47 -2.14
N PRO A 97 -3.30 -9.64 -1.13
CA PRO A 97 -2.56 -10.13 0.03
C PRO A 97 -3.47 -10.97 0.95
N LEU A 98 -2.88 -11.95 1.64
CA LEU A 98 -3.54 -12.65 2.72
C LEU A 98 -3.82 -11.69 3.89
N THR A 99 -5.09 -11.34 4.15
CA THR A 99 -5.45 -10.41 5.23
C THR A 99 -5.91 -11.10 6.51
N GLY A 100 -6.11 -12.42 6.48
CA GLY A 100 -6.43 -13.15 7.68
C GLY A 100 -6.52 -14.65 7.51
N VAL A 101 -6.44 -15.35 8.63
CA VAL A 101 -6.50 -16.81 8.75
C VAL A 101 -7.45 -17.15 9.88
N LYS A 102 -8.37 -18.09 9.66
CA LYS A 102 -9.21 -18.68 10.70
C LYS A 102 -8.99 -20.18 10.69
N ASN A 103 -8.60 -20.75 11.82
CA ASN A 103 -8.38 -22.20 11.92
C ASN A 103 -9.67 -22.98 12.23
N ASN A 104 -10.80 -22.28 12.39
CA ASN A 104 -12.12 -22.84 12.75
C ASN A 104 -12.16 -23.63 14.07
N VAL A 105 -11.13 -23.54 14.91
CA VAL A 105 -11.08 -24.15 16.26
C VAL A 105 -10.81 -23.10 17.34
N GLY A 106 -11.02 -21.82 17.03
CA GLY A 106 -10.98 -20.72 18.00
C GLY A 106 -9.89 -19.68 17.78
N ALA A 107 -8.93 -19.88 16.88
CA ALA A 107 -7.92 -18.87 16.57
C ALA A 107 -8.21 -18.15 15.25
N GLU A 108 -8.17 -16.82 15.30
CA GLU A 108 -8.22 -15.95 14.12
C GLU A 108 -7.02 -15.02 14.13
N THR A 109 -6.30 -14.95 13.01
CA THR A 109 -5.24 -13.96 12.80
C THR A 109 -5.69 -12.98 11.73
N ARG A 110 -5.49 -11.67 11.96
CA ARG A 110 -5.70 -10.61 10.99
C ARG A 110 -4.38 -9.91 10.71
N LEU A 111 -4.13 -9.60 9.45
CA LEU A 111 -2.92 -8.96 8.97
C LEU A 111 -3.27 -7.62 8.32
N HIS A 112 -2.56 -6.59 8.73
CA HIS A 112 -2.63 -5.26 8.14
C HIS A 112 -1.28 -4.94 7.54
N TYR A 113 -1.31 -4.39 6.34
CA TYR A 113 -0.12 -4.10 5.57
C TYR A 113 0.03 -2.61 5.34
N ALA A 114 1.28 -2.18 5.19
CA ALA A 114 1.63 -0.85 4.75
C ALA A 114 2.85 -0.91 3.83
N GLN A 115 3.02 0.13 3.05
CA GLN A 115 4.15 0.27 2.13
C GLN A 115 5.39 0.77 2.88
N SER A 116 6.57 0.34 2.45
CA SER A 116 7.84 0.75 3.06
C SER A 116 8.05 2.26 3.05
N THR A 117 7.48 2.96 2.06
CA THR A 117 7.44 4.42 1.95
C THR A 117 6.81 5.10 3.16
N LYS A 118 5.78 4.51 3.77
CA LYS A 118 5.17 5.01 5.02
C LYS A 118 6.21 5.07 6.14
N PHE A 119 6.98 4.00 6.33
CA PHE A 119 7.99 3.96 7.39
C PHE A 119 9.16 4.89 7.10
N TYR A 120 9.58 4.98 5.83
CA TYR A 120 10.59 5.93 5.38
C TYR A 120 10.20 7.39 5.71
N PHE A 121 8.98 7.82 5.37
CA PHE A 121 8.52 9.18 5.68
C PHE A 121 8.38 9.43 7.18
N GLN A 122 7.89 8.45 7.94
CA GLN A 122 7.81 8.57 9.39
C GLN A 122 9.19 8.70 10.03
N ASP A 123 10.17 7.90 9.59
CA ASP A 123 11.54 8.00 10.10
C ASP A 123 12.17 9.34 9.71
N ARG A 124 11.96 9.82 8.47
CA ARG A 124 12.40 11.15 8.01
C ARG A 124 11.81 12.29 8.85
N GLN A 125 10.51 12.25 9.16
CA GLN A 125 9.86 13.24 10.02
C GLN A 125 10.42 13.24 11.45
N ASN A 126 10.86 12.07 11.93
CA ASN A 126 11.50 11.92 13.24
C ASN A 126 13.02 12.10 13.20
N SER A 127 13.56 12.73 12.16
CA SER A 127 15.00 12.95 11.96
C SER A 127 15.86 11.67 11.99
N ARG A 128 15.26 10.52 11.65
CA ARG A 128 15.94 9.22 11.48
C ARG A 128 16.08 8.96 9.99
N ARG A 129 17.16 9.47 9.39
CA ARG A 129 17.40 9.27 7.96
C ARG A 129 17.81 7.81 7.68
N TRP A 130 17.21 7.20 6.65
CA TRP A 130 17.71 5.93 6.13
C TRP A 130 19.01 6.18 5.36
N LEU A 131 20.00 5.32 5.61
CA LEU A 131 21.31 5.39 4.93
C LEU A 131 21.15 5.30 3.41
N ILE A 132 20.38 4.30 2.96
CA ILE A 132 20.04 4.07 1.56
C ILE A 132 18.51 3.97 1.47
N PRO A 133 17.83 4.83 0.67
CA PRO A 133 16.41 4.66 0.41
C PRO A 133 16.18 3.53 -0.60
N LEU A 134 15.05 2.84 -0.49
CA LEU A 134 14.69 1.81 -1.46
C LEU A 134 14.29 2.41 -2.81
N PRO A 135 14.70 1.83 -3.94
CA PRO A 135 14.32 2.30 -5.28
C PRO A 135 12.86 1.99 -5.64
N PHE A 136 12.19 1.13 -4.87
CA PHE A 136 10.77 0.82 -5.02
C PHE A 136 10.09 0.52 -3.67
N PRO A 137 8.76 0.70 -3.56
CA PRO A 137 8.02 0.36 -2.34
C PRO A 137 7.94 -1.16 -2.13
N VAL A 138 8.09 -1.60 -0.89
CA VAL A 138 7.90 -2.98 -0.44
C VAL A 138 6.65 -3.03 0.43
N TYR A 139 5.77 -4.01 0.22
CA TYR A 139 4.54 -4.15 0.99
C TYR A 139 4.80 -5.02 2.23
N CYS A 140 4.79 -4.41 3.41
CA CYS A 140 5.20 -5.01 4.66
C CYS A 140 4.00 -5.24 5.58
N VAL A 141 4.06 -6.26 6.43
CA VAL A 141 3.09 -6.42 7.52
C VAL A 141 3.33 -5.30 8.53
N GLU A 142 2.39 -4.38 8.66
CA GLU A 142 2.43 -3.32 9.67
C GLU A 142 1.89 -3.80 11.01
N ARG A 143 0.87 -4.66 10.98
CA ARG A 143 0.18 -5.07 12.20
C ARG A 143 -0.39 -6.47 12.08
N ARG A 144 -0.25 -7.24 13.16
CA ARG A 144 -0.84 -8.57 13.32
C ARG A 144 -1.75 -8.57 14.53
N GLU A 145 -2.99 -8.96 14.35
CA GLU A 145 -3.93 -9.22 15.45
C GLU A 145 -4.14 -10.73 15.55
N THR A 146 -3.97 -11.30 16.73
CA THR A 146 -4.34 -12.68 17.05
C THR A 146 -5.49 -12.64 18.02
N ILE A 147 -6.62 -13.20 17.62
CA ILE A 147 -7.88 -13.21 18.34
C ILE A 147 -8.13 -14.65 18.77
N ASP A 148 -8.17 -14.87 20.08
CA ASP A 148 -8.71 -16.08 20.67
C ASP A 148 -10.23 -15.89 20.81
N ARG A 149 -10.98 -16.60 19.98
CA ARG A 149 -12.45 -16.57 19.92
C ARG A 149 -13.10 -17.30 21.10
N VAL A 150 -12.37 -18.14 21.82
CA VAL A 150 -12.88 -18.84 23.00
C VAL A 150 -12.84 -17.90 24.20
N SER A 151 -11.70 -17.28 24.49
CA SER A 151 -11.55 -16.36 25.61
C SER A 151 -12.00 -14.92 25.31
N GLY A 152 -12.06 -14.54 24.03
CA GLY A 152 -12.28 -13.15 23.61
C GLY A 152 -11.03 -12.26 23.72
N ASN A 153 -9.87 -12.84 24.05
CA ASN A 153 -8.61 -12.12 24.18
C ASN A 153 -8.07 -11.74 22.81
N VAL A 154 -7.51 -10.54 22.72
CA VAL A 154 -6.80 -10.07 21.53
C VAL A 154 -5.36 -9.73 21.88
N PHE A 155 -4.45 -10.20 21.03
CA PHE A 155 -3.04 -9.86 21.06
C PHE A 155 -2.71 -9.11 19.77
N CYS A 156 -1.96 -8.03 19.87
CA CYS A 156 -1.66 -7.18 18.73
C CYS A 156 -0.19 -6.85 18.70
N ASP A 157 0.47 -7.10 17.57
CA ASP A 157 1.84 -6.70 17.30
C ASP A 157 1.85 -5.67 16.19
N SER A 158 2.61 -4.59 16.36
CA SER A 158 2.92 -3.64 15.31
C SER A 158 4.39 -3.71 14.92
N TYR A 159 4.67 -3.44 13.65
CA TYR A 159 6.00 -3.51 13.07
C TYR A 159 6.37 -2.20 12.40
N ARG A 160 7.61 -1.76 12.59
CA ARG A 160 8.24 -0.68 11.83
C ARG A 160 9.52 -1.21 11.20
N TYR A 161 9.75 -0.84 9.95
CA TYR A 161 10.89 -1.27 9.17
C TYR A 161 11.75 -0.05 8.83
N SER A 162 13.06 -0.17 8.96
CA SER A 162 14.01 0.88 8.62
C SER A 162 15.21 0.30 7.87
N HIS A 163 15.92 1.14 7.11
CA HIS A 163 17.14 0.76 6.40
C HIS A 163 16.95 -0.44 5.48
N GLY A 164 15.97 -0.36 4.57
CA GLY A 164 15.79 -1.35 3.51
C GLY A 164 16.90 -1.25 2.48
N PHE A 165 17.42 -2.39 2.02
CA PHE A 165 18.44 -2.43 0.97
C PHE A 165 18.04 -3.30 -0.22
N TYR A 166 18.27 -2.74 -1.40
CA TYR A 166 18.16 -3.44 -2.66
C TYR A 166 19.52 -3.38 -3.35
N ASP A 167 20.08 -4.55 -3.61
CA ASP A 167 21.31 -4.72 -4.37
C ASP A 167 20.99 -4.56 -5.86
N GLY A 168 21.41 -3.44 -6.45
CA GLY A 168 21.14 -3.14 -7.86
C GLY A 168 21.95 -4.00 -8.84
N VAL A 169 23.09 -4.56 -8.40
CA VAL A 169 23.95 -5.42 -9.23
C VAL A 169 23.34 -6.82 -9.31
N GLU A 170 23.05 -7.43 -8.15
CA GLU A 170 22.42 -8.75 -8.06
C GLU A 170 20.90 -8.72 -8.30
N ARG A 171 20.32 -7.52 -8.39
CA ARG A 171 18.88 -7.28 -8.52
C ARG A 171 18.04 -7.91 -7.40
N GLU A 172 18.59 -7.94 -6.19
CA GLU A 172 18.03 -8.65 -5.04
C GLU A 172 17.63 -7.69 -3.91
N PHE A 173 16.43 -7.88 -3.35
CA PHE A 173 16.04 -7.20 -2.12
C PHE A 173 16.61 -7.97 -0.91
N ARG A 174 17.61 -7.39 -0.24
CA ARG A 174 18.32 -8.00 0.90
C ARG A 174 17.55 -7.91 2.23
N GLY A 175 16.43 -7.19 2.26
CA GLY A 175 15.61 -7.01 3.46
C GLY A 175 15.80 -5.65 4.14
N PHE A 176 15.38 -5.57 5.40
CA PHE A 176 15.49 -4.38 6.24
C PHE A 176 16.51 -4.62 7.35
N ALA A 177 17.49 -3.72 7.49
CA ALA A 177 18.52 -3.87 8.51
C ALA A 177 17.99 -3.65 9.92
N ARG A 178 16.83 -3.00 10.08
CA ARG A 178 16.21 -2.76 11.38
C ARG A 178 14.71 -3.05 11.33
N VAL A 179 14.25 -3.94 12.20
CA VAL A 179 12.83 -4.21 12.43
C VAL A 179 12.52 -3.97 13.89
N GLU A 180 11.52 -3.13 14.13
CA GLU A 180 11.02 -2.84 15.45
C GLU A 180 9.63 -3.45 15.59
N ARG A 181 9.46 -4.29 16.60
CA ARG A 181 8.18 -4.90 16.98
C ARG A 181 7.74 -4.31 18.31
N THR A 182 6.50 -3.85 18.38
CA THR A 182 5.88 -3.38 19.62
C THR A 182 4.59 -4.16 19.83
N ASP A 183 4.49 -4.88 20.94
CA ASP A 183 3.20 -5.43 21.35
C ASP A 183 2.30 -4.28 21.81
N ILE A 184 1.02 -4.32 21.45
CA ILE A 184 0.08 -3.26 21.73
C ILE A 184 -0.85 -3.77 22.83
N SER A 185 -0.84 -3.08 23.97
CA SER A 185 -1.77 -3.32 25.08
C SER A 185 -2.92 -2.30 25.14
N ASP A 186 -2.87 -1.25 24.31
CA ASP A 186 -4.00 -0.34 24.13
C ASP A 186 -4.79 -0.71 22.87
N PHE A 187 -5.86 -1.46 23.11
CA PHE A 187 -6.70 -2.01 22.08
C PHE A 187 -7.87 -1.13 21.66
N SER A 188 -7.96 0.11 22.18
CA SER A 188 -9.00 1.09 21.84
C SER A 188 -9.11 1.38 20.33
N LYS A 189 -8.02 1.13 19.59
CA LYS A 189 -7.94 1.33 18.13
C LYS A 189 -8.38 0.11 17.31
N LEU A 190 -8.66 -1.04 17.94
CA LEU A 190 -9.11 -2.25 17.25
C LEU A 190 -10.62 -2.16 16.97
N LYS A 191 -11.01 -1.98 15.70
CA LYS A 191 -12.41 -1.94 15.30
C LYS A 191 -12.97 -3.35 15.08
N GLY A 192 -14.18 -3.61 15.57
CA GLY A 192 -14.96 -4.81 15.22
C GLY A 192 -14.56 -6.10 15.96
N VAL A 193 -13.90 -6.00 17.12
CA VAL A 193 -13.69 -7.13 18.04
C VAL A 193 -14.09 -6.67 19.44
N SER A 194 -15.01 -7.39 20.08
CA SER A 194 -15.30 -7.23 21.51
C SER A 194 -14.22 -7.94 22.30
N GLN A 195 -13.57 -7.24 23.23
CA GLN A 195 -12.33 -7.71 23.86
C GLN A 195 -12.51 -7.83 25.36
N THR A 196 -12.27 -9.03 25.85
CA THR A 196 -12.39 -9.35 27.28
C THR A 196 -11.17 -8.91 28.07
N ASN A 197 -9.99 -8.84 27.44
CA ASN A 197 -8.73 -8.36 28.05
C ASN A 197 -8.50 -6.84 27.96
N SER A 198 -9.56 -6.05 27.75
CA SER A 198 -9.47 -4.57 27.74
C SER A 198 -9.46 -3.95 29.16
N ASN A 199 -9.68 -4.77 30.19
CA ASN A 199 -9.73 -4.35 31.59
C ASN A 199 -8.40 -3.69 32.02
N PRO A 200 -8.42 -2.44 32.51
CA PRO A 200 -7.22 -1.74 33.02
C PRO A 200 -6.43 -2.53 34.06
N ALA A 201 -7.08 -3.38 34.87
CA ALA A 201 -6.43 -4.19 35.89
C ALA A 201 -5.44 -5.23 35.32
N TRP A 202 -5.58 -5.59 34.04
CA TRP A 202 -4.75 -6.59 33.36
C TRP A 202 -3.87 -5.98 32.27
N LYS A 203 -3.82 -4.63 32.20
CA LYS A 203 -2.98 -3.94 31.22
C LYS A 203 -1.51 -4.08 31.58
N VAL A 204 -0.76 -4.71 30.69
CA VAL A 204 0.70 -4.77 30.72
C VAL A 204 1.23 -3.61 29.86
N PRO A 205 2.31 -2.91 30.25
CA PRO A 205 2.92 -1.91 29.38
C PRO A 205 3.42 -2.54 28.07
N PRO A 206 3.37 -1.81 26.94
CA PRO A 206 3.94 -2.27 25.67
C PRO A 206 5.43 -2.62 25.79
N ALA A 207 5.80 -3.84 25.43
CA ALA A 207 7.15 -4.27 25.16
C ALA A 207 7.55 -3.94 23.72
N ARG A 208 8.71 -3.28 23.59
CA ARG A 208 9.32 -2.90 22.31
C ARG A 208 10.60 -3.68 22.11
N THR A 209 10.66 -4.48 21.05
CA THR A 209 11.85 -5.22 20.62
C THR A 209 12.39 -4.57 19.35
N VAL A 210 13.69 -4.23 19.36
CA VAL A 210 14.38 -3.71 18.18
C VAL A 210 15.44 -4.74 17.76
N THR A 211 15.26 -5.30 16.57
CA THR A 211 16.18 -6.29 16.01
C THR A 211 16.92 -5.68 14.83
N TRP A 212 18.23 -5.91 14.79
CA TRP A 212 19.08 -5.56 13.67
C TRP A 212 19.47 -6.79 12.87
N PHE A 213 19.44 -6.67 11.55
CA PHE A 213 19.77 -7.72 10.60
C PHE A 213 20.88 -7.23 9.68
N HIS A 214 21.75 -8.15 9.28
CA HIS A 214 22.75 -7.88 8.25
C HIS A 214 22.05 -7.81 6.88
N THR A 215 22.36 -6.78 6.10
CA THR A 215 21.81 -6.58 4.74
C THR A 215 22.87 -6.68 3.64
N ASP A 216 24.09 -7.08 3.99
CA ASP A 216 25.25 -7.13 3.07
C ASP A 216 25.59 -5.77 2.43
N THR A 217 25.04 -4.67 2.99
CA THR A 217 25.34 -3.31 2.55
C THR A 217 26.73 -2.91 3.00
N PHE A 218 27.64 -2.73 2.05
CA PHE A 218 28.87 -2.00 2.29
C PHE A 218 28.63 -0.52 1.99
N ILE A 219 28.66 0.31 3.02
CA ILE A 219 28.70 1.76 2.87
C ILE A 219 30.15 2.13 3.12
N GLU A 220 30.87 2.53 2.05
CA GLU A 220 32.18 3.15 2.23
C GLU A 220 32.01 4.33 3.19
N ASN A 221 32.79 4.34 4.27
CA ASN A 221 32.82 5.51 5.15
C ASN A 221 33.27 6.73 4.33
N PRO A 222 32.62 7.90 4.50
CA PRO A 222 33.04 9.13 3.84
C PRO A 222 34.45 9.56 4.26
#